data_AF-A0A945TL14-F1
#
_entry.id   AF-A0A945TL14-F1
#
_cell.length_a   1.000
_cell.length_b   1.000
_cell.length_c   1.000
_cell.angle_alpha   90.00
_cell.angle_beta   90.00
_cell.angle_gamma   90.00
#
_symmetry.space_group_name_H-M   'P 1'
#
loop_
_entity.id
_entity.type
_entity.pdbx_description
1 polymer ?
#
loop_
_entity_poly.entity_id
_entity_poly.type
_entity_poly.pdbx_seq_one_letter_code
_entity_poly.pdbx_strand_id
1 'polypeptide(L)'
;MMSNSPTALIILDGWGHRTDPKDNAIAQAATPVWDELVSTRPNCLISGSGLDVGLPPGQMGNSEVGHMNLGAGRVIHQDFTRISKSIDDGEFFDNTAFSQVMAGTAQSGKALHLLGLLSPGGVHSHEEHIKAAVDMA
;
A
#
# COMPACT_ATOMS: atom_id res chain seq x y z
N MET A 1 -22.69 5.84 -38.76
CA MET A 1 -21.55 5.85 -37.83
C MET A 1 -22.01 5.19 -36.55
N MET A 2 -21.31 4.17 -36.05
CA MET A 2 -21.60 3.66 -34.70
C MET A 2 -21.27 4.78 -33.71
N SER A 3 -22.27 5.19 -32.93
CA SER A 3 -22.07 6.11 -31.81
C SER A 3 -21.32 5.36 -30.72
N ASN A 4 -20.06 5.72 -30.48
CA ASN A 4 -19.35 5.24 -29.31
C ASN A 4 -20.00 5.88 -28.08
N SER A 5 -20.57 5.04 -27.20
CA SER A 5 -21.04 5.49 -25.89
C SER A 5 -19.84 5.58 -24.94
N PRO A 6 -19.48 6.77 -24.43
CA PRO A 6 -18.32 6.90 -23.55
C PRO A 6 -18.57 6.20 -22.21
N THR A 7 -17.55 5.51 -21.71
CA THR A 7 -17.49 5.02 -20.34
C THR A 7 -16.41 5.80 -19.61
N ALA A 8 -16.71 6.32 -18.42
CA ALA A 8 -15.78 7.12 -17.63
C ALA A 8 -15.72 6.60 -16.19
N LEU A 9 -14.50 6.52 -15.65
CA LEU A 9 -14.25 6.36 -14.23
C LEU A 9 -13.97 7.75 -13.64
N ILE A 10 -14.76 8.17 -12.66
CA ILE A 10 -14.61 9.45 -11.97
C ILE A 10 -14.14 9.17 -10.55
N ILE A 11 -12.95 9.69 -10.20
CA ILE A 11 -12.33 9.50 -8.89
C ILE A 11 -12.46 10.80 -8.11
N LEU A 12 -13.21 10.77 -7.01
CA LEU A 12 -13.28 11.88 -6.05
C LEU A 12 -12.19 11.64 -4.99
N ASP A 13 -11.02 12.27 -5.15
CA ASP A 13 -9.90 12.05 -4.24
C ASP A 13 -10.24 12.52 -2.81
N GLY A 14 -9.92 11.69 -1.81
CA GLY A 14 -10.27 11.93 -0.40
C GLY A 14 -11.77 11.79 -0.06
N TRP A 15 -12.61 11.23 -0.95
CA TRP A 15 -14.05 11.10 -0.74
C TRP A 15 -14.45 9.76 -0.10
N GLY A 16 -14.46 9.71 1.24
CA GLY A 16 -14.80 8.50 2.00
C GLY A 16 -16.27 8.40 2.46
N HIS A 17 -16.70 7.21 2.88
CA HIS A 17 -17.98 6.98 3.54
C HIS A 17 -17.79 6.83 5.06
N ARG A 18 -18.52 7.64 5.84
CA ARG A 18 -18.55 7.55 7.31
C ARG A 18 -19.94 7.92 7.82
N THR A 19 -20.52 7.07 8.67
CA THR A 19 -21.91 7.22 9.15
C THR A 19 -22.08 8.34 10.17
N ASP A 20 -21.08 8.59 11.01
CA ASP A 20 -21.09 9.71 11.96
C ASP A 20 -20.92 11.05 11.20
N PRO A 21 -21.87 12.00 11.29
CA PRO A 21 -21.77 13.30 10.62
C PRO A 21 -20.89 14.33 11.36
N LYS A 22 -20.50 14.07 12.62
CA LYS A 22 -19.76 15.04 13.44
C LYS A 22 -18.35 15.28 12.88
N ASP A 23 -18.01 16.50 12.48
CA ASP A 23 -16.70 16.76 11.83
C ASP A 23 -16.54 15.96 10.50
N ASN A 24 -17.62 15.85 9.72
CA ASN A 24 -17.63 15.19 8.41
C ASN A 24 -18.01 16.20 7.32
N ALA A 25 -17.02 16.68 6.58
CA ALA A 25 -17.24 17.66 5.52
C ALA A 25 -18.15 17.13 4.39
N ILE A 26 -18.06 15.84 4.05
CA ILE A 26 -18.87 15.21 3.00
C ILE A 26 -20.34 15.14 3.43
N ALA A 27 -20.61 14.66 4.64
CA ALA A 27 -21.98 14.55 5.15
C ALA A 27 -22.65 15.91 5.43
N GLN A 28 -21.85 16.97 5.63
CA GLN A 28 -22.35 18.32 5.90
C GLN A 28 -22.43 19.21 4.65
N ALA A 29 -21.88 18.76 3.52
CA ALA A 29 -21.90 19.51 2.27
C ALA A 29 -23.26 19.44 1.58
N ALA A 30 -23.58 20.47 0.77
CA ALA A 30 -24.72 20.42 -0.14
C ALA A 30 -24.29 19.72 -1.44
N THR A 31 -24.69 18.45 -1.60
CA THR A 31 -24.20 17.59 -2.69
C THR A 31 -25.33 17.03 -3.56
N PRO A 32 -26.23 17.87 -4.10
CA PRO A 32 -27.50 17.42 -4.69
C PRO A 32 -27.33 16.39 -5.83
N VAL A 33 -26.29 16.54 -6.66
CA VAL A 33 -26.00 15.59 -7.75
C VAL A 33 -25.52 14.24 -7.20
N TRP A 34 -24.63 14.26 -6.19
CA TRP A 34 -24.16 13.04 -5.54
C TRP A 34 -25.30 12.32 -4.82
N ASP A 35 -26.14 13.07 -4.10
CA ASP A 35 -27.28 12.54 -3.34
C ASP A 35 -28.31 11.88 -4.27
N GLU A 36 -28.60 12.51 -5.43
CA GLU A 36 -29.45 11.93 -6.47
C GLU A 36 -28.83 10.64 -7.02
N LEU A 37 -27.53 10.63 -7.35
CA LEU A 37 -26.86 9.44 -7.89
C LEU A 37 -26.87 8.28 -6.89
N VAL A 38 -26.56 8.53 -5.62
CA VAL A 38 -26.54 7.51 -4.57
C VAL A 38 -27.95 6.96 -4.29
N SER A 39 -29.00 7.78 -4.40
CA SER A 39 -30.38 7.33 -4.15
C SER A 39 -31.04 6.64 -5.34
N THR A 40 -30.63 6.95 -6.57
CA THR A 40 -31.33 6.49 -7.79
C THR A 40 -30.54 5.48 -8.63
N ARG A 41 -29.23 5.31 -8.39
CA ARG A 41 -28.36 4.41 -9.16
C ARG A 41 -27.79 3.30 -8.29
N PRO A 42 -27.49 2.11 -8.87
CA PRO A 42 -26.79 1.05 -8.14
C PRO A 42 -25.46 1.57 -7.58
N ASN A 43 -25.22 1.32 -6.30
CA ASN A 43 -24.01 1.73 -5.61
C ASN A 43 -23.61 0.69 -4.55
N CYS A 44 -22.33 0.67 -4.21
CA CYS A 44 -21.77 -0.13 -3.13
C CYS A 44 -20.56 0.59 -2.53
N LEU A 45 -20.05 0.07 -1.42
CA LEU A 45 -18.80 0.51 -0.82
C LEU A 45 -17.70 -0.49 -1.16
N ILE A 46 -16.48 0.02 -1.35
CA ILE A 46 -15.26 -0.77 -1.53
C ILE A 46 -14.21 -0.32 -0.52
N SER A 47 -13.30 -1.22 -0.16
CA SER A 47 -12.17 -0.90 0.71
C SER A 47 -11.04 -0.27 -0.10
N GLY A 48 -10.50 0.85 0.40
CA GLY A 48 -9.37 1.57 -0.20
C GLY A 48 -8.18 1.68 0.76
N SER A 49 -8.06 0.79 1.75
CA SER A 49 -7.08 0.90 2.83
C SER A 49 -6.64 -0.49 3.32
N GLY A 50 -5.54 -0.54 4.06
CA GLY A 50 -4.99 -1.77 4.62
C GLY A 50 -4.67 -2.85 3.58
N LEU A 51 -4.88 -4.11 3.98
CA LEU A 51 -4.50 -5.29 3.19
C LEU A 51 -5.22 -5.33 1.83
N ASP A 52 -6.42 -4.76 1.73
CA ASP A 52 -7.23 -4.75 0.52
C ASP A 52 -6.59 -3.97 -0.64
N VAL A 53 -5.64 -3.07 -0.32
CA VAL A 53 -4.86 -2.30 -1.30
C VAL A 53 -3.35 -2.55 -1.19
N GLY A 54 -2.95 -3.60 -0.47
CA GLY A 54 -1.56 -4.00 -0.34
C GLY A 54 -0.75 -3.23 0.71
N LEU A 55 -1.44 -2.54 1.62
CA LEU A 55 -0.87 -1.89 2.79
C LEU A 55 -0.98 -2.77 4.05
N PRO A 56 -0.15 -2.52 5.08
CA PRO A 56 -0.29 -3.11 6.41
C PRO A 56 -1.70 -2.97 7.02
N PRO A 57 -2.12 -3.90 7.89
CA PRO A 57 -3.43 -3.82 8.54
C PRO A 57 -3.59 -2.53 9.33
N GLY A 58 -4.73 -1.85 9.15
CA GLY A 58 -5.04 -0.59 9.82
C GLY A 58 -4.39 0.66 9.19
N GLN A 59 -3.52 0.51 8.20
CA GLN A 59 -2.93 1.66 7.51
C GLN A 59 -3.94 2.29 6.54
N MET A 60 -4.09 3.62 6.64
CA MET A 60 -4.92 4.38 5.72
C MET A 60 -4.40 4.31 4.28
N GLY A 61 -5.31 4.31 3.32
CA GLY A 61 -4.98 4.48 1.91
C GLY A 61 -4.45 5.88 1.59
N ASN A 62 -3.92 6.02 0.39
CA ASN A 62 -3.47 7.29 -0.18
C ASN A 62 -3.67 7.29 -1.70
N SER A 63 -3.52 8.45 -2.33
CA SER A 63 -3.76 8.61 -3.77
C SER A 63 -2.89 7.70 -4.63
N GLU A 64 -1.61 7.55 -4.31
CA GLU A 64 -0.68 6.74 -5.10
C GLU A 64 -1.08 5.26 -5.10
N VAL A 65 -1.24 4.68 -3.92
CA VAL A 65 -1.66 3.29 -3.73
C VAL A 65 -3.04 3.05 -4.37
N GLY A 66 -3.99 3.97 -4.18
CA GLY A 66 -5.34 3.87 -4.72
C GLY A 66 -5.36 3.86 -6.25
N HIS A 67 -4.69 4.82 -6.90
CA HIS A 67 -4.65 4.90 -8.36
C HIS A 67 -3.91 3.72 -8.98
N MET A 68 -2.84 3.25 -8.34
CA MET A 68 -2.12 2.05 -8.76
C MET A 68 -3.01 0.81 -8.74
N ASN A 69 -3.74 0.56 -7.65
CA ASN A 69 -4.65 -0.59 -7.55
C ASN A 69 -5.80 -0.50 -8.57
N LEU A 70 -6.42 0.67 -8.74
CA LEU A 70 -7.49 0.91 -9.73
C LEU A 70 -7.01 0.66 -11.16
N GLY A 71 -5.82 1.16 -11.51
CA GLY A 71 -5.24 0.98 -12.84
C GLY A 71 -4.75 -0.44 -13.10
N ALA A 72 -4.28 -1.15 -12.07
CA ALA A 72 -3.77 -2.51 -12.22
C ALA A 72 -4.85 -3.59 -12.18
N GLY A 73 -6.03 -3.32 -11.62
CA GLY A 73 -7.11 -4.29 -11.47
C GLY A 73 -6.76 -5.45 -10.52
N ARG A 74 -5.79 -5.25 -9.62
CA ARG A 74 -5.33 -6.22 -8.62
C ARG A 74 -4.66 -5.52 -7.44
N VAL A 75 -4.55 -6.24 -6.33
CA VAL A 75 -3.80 -5.80 -5.15
C VAL A 75 -2.32 -5.64 -5.50
N ILE A 76 -1.78 -4.43 -5.33
CA ILE A 76 -0.33 -4.17 -5.46
C ILE A 76 0.30 -4.16 -4.07
N HIS A 77 1.05 -5.20 -3.75
CA HIS A 77 1.86 -5.22 -2.54
C HIS A 77 2.98 -4.19 -2.65
N GLN A 78 2.90 -3.17 -1.79
CA GLN A 78 3.96 -2.18 -1.66
C GLN A 78 5.25 -2.85 -1.19
N ASP A 79 6.40 -2.28 -1.52
CA ASP A 79 7.69 -2.88 -1.19
C ASP A 79 7.83 -3.18 0.31
N PHE A 80 7.26 -2.33 1.18
CA PHE A 80 7.22 -2.61 2.60
C PHE A 80 6.51 -3.94 2.91
N THR A 81 5.28 -4.12 2.43
CA THR A 81 4.50 -5.35 2.61
C THR A 81 5.16 -6.55 1.94
N ARG A 82 5.74 -6.36 0.75
CA ARG A 82 6.45 -7.39 0.00
C ARG A 82 7.67 -7.90 0.75
N ILE A 83 8.49 -6.99 1.28
CA ILE A 83 9.69 -7.34 2.05
C ILE A 83 9.29 -7.97 3.38
N SER A 84 8.31 -7.41 4.11
CA SER A 84 7.80 -8.02 5.35
C SER A 84 7.29 -9.44 5.13
N LYS A 85 6.47 -9.65 4.09
CA LYS A 85 5.99 -10.98 3.73
C LYS A 85 7.12 -11.93 3.36
N SER A 86 8.12 -11.45 2.61
CA SER A 86 9.29 -12.24 2.26
C SER A 86 10.10 -12.67 3.49
N ILE A 87 10.17 -11.83 4.53
CA ILE A 87 10.77 -12.20 5.83
C ILE A 87 9.91 -13.24 6.53
N ASP A 88 8.61 -13.03 6.63
CA ASP A 88 7.67 -13.94 7.30
C ASP A 88 7.62 -15.33 6.64
N ASP A 89 7.66 -15.38 5.30
CA ASP A 89 7.65 -16.61 4.50
C ASP A 89 9.04 -17.26 4.38
N GLY A 90 10.09 -16.60 4.89
CA GLY A 90 11.49 -17.07 4.82
C GLY A 90 12.23 -16.77 3.52
N GLU A 91 11.54 -16.37 2.45
CA GLU A 91 12.13 -16.04 1.14
C GLU A 91 13.22 -14.95 1.19
N PHE A 92 13.16 -14.06 2.19
CA PHE A 92 14.15 -13.01 2.39
C PHE A 92 15.56 -13.57 2.61
N PHE A 93 15.65 -14.69 3.34
CA PHE A 93 16.92 -15.34 3.69
C PHE A 93 17.52 -16.14 2.53
N ASP A 94 16.72 -16.44 1.50
CA ASP A 94 17.17 -17.09 0.26
C ASP A 94 17.51 -16.08 -0.85
N ASN A 95 17.49 -14.78 -0.56
CA ASN A 95 17.77 -13.75 -1.55
C ASN A 95 19.24 -13.82 -2.02
N THR A 96 19.44 -14.28 -3.25
CA THR A 96 20.77 -14.50 -3.84
C THR A 96 21.66 -13.26 -3.79
N ALA A 97 21.11 -12.05 -3.93
CA ALA A 97 21.91 -10.83 -3.88
C ALA A 97 22.46 -10.58 -2.46
N PHE A 98 21.64 -10.81 -1.43
CA PHE A 98 22.08 -10.67 -0.03
C PHE A 98 23.11 -11.74 0.33
N SER A 99 22.81 -13.01 0.03
CA SER A 99 23.70 -14.13 0.34
C SER A 99 25.07 -14.00 -0.35
N GLN A 100 25.12 -13.50 -1.59
CA GLN A 100 26.37 -13.26 -2.30
C GLN A 100 27.22 -12.15 -1.66
N VAL A 101 26.60 -11.03 -1.26
CA VAL A 101 27.31 -9.92 -0.61
C VAL A 101 27.84 -10.33 0.76
N MET A 102 27.02 -11.04 1.55
CA MET A 102 27.41 -11.52 2.88
C MET A 102 28.54 -12.55 2.79
N ALA A 103 28.41 -13.56 1.91
CA ALA A 103 29.45 -14.56 1.71
C ALA A 103 30.77 -13.96 1.19
N GLY A 104 30.71 -13.01 0.25
CA GLY A 104 31.89 -12.31 -0.25
C GLY A 104 32.58 -11.49 0.83
N THR A 105 31.81 -10.79 1.66
CA THR A 105 32.33 -10.01 2.80
C THR A 105 33.02 -10.92 3.81
N ALA A 106 32.37 -12.02 4.20
CA ALA A 106 32.91 -13.02 5.12
C ALA A 106 34.22 -13.64 4.60
N GLN A 107 34.26 -14.04 3.32
CA GLN A 107 35.46 -14.62 2.71
C GLN A 107 36.63 -13.62 2.64
N SER A 108 36.34 -12.33 2.50
CA SER A 108 37.35 -11.27 2.47
C SER A 108 37.86 -10.82 3.85
N GLY A 109 37.22 -11.27 4.94
CA GLY A 109 37.55 -10.84 6.31
C GLY A 109 37.26 -9.36 6.58
N LYS A 110 36.34 -8.74 5.82
CA LYS A 110 35.95 -7.33 5.96
C LYS A 110 34.65 -7.19 6.74
N ALA A 111 34.30 -5.94 7.09
CA ALA A 111 33.05 -5.63 7.76
C ALA A 111 31.89 -5.45 6.75
N LEU A 112 30.71 -5.97 7.11
CA LEU A 112 29.43 -5.65 6.46
C LEU A 112 28.84 -4.40 7.11
N HIS A 113 28.44 -3.42 6.30
CA HIS A 113 27.78 -2.20 6.78
C HIS A 113 26.31 -2.20 6.38
N LEU A 114 25.41 -2.30 7.35
CA LEU A 114 23.97 -2.13 7.17
C LEU A 114 23.58 -0.70 7.55
N LEU A 115 22.94 0.02 6.64
CA LEU A 115 22.53 1.42 6.81
C LEU A 115 21.04 1.53 6.54
N GLY A 116 20.32 2.20 7.44
CA GLY A 116 18.90 2.44 7.30
C GLY A 116 18.36 3.37 8.39
N LEU A 117 17.20 3.96 8.14
CA LEU A 117 16.46 4.69 9.17
C LEU A 117 15.93 3.68 10.21
N LEU A 118 16.27 3.86 11.47
CA LEU A 118 15.94 2.90 12.53
C LEU A 118 14.71 3.37 13.32
N SER A 119 13.54 2.95 12.87
CA SER A 119 12.25 3.24 13.53
C SER A 119 11.14 2.29 13.05
N PRO A 120 10.01 2.21 13.76
CA PRO A 120 8.83 1.46 13.31
C PRO A 120 7.96 2.23 12.29
N GLY A 121 8.47 3.32 11.69
CA GLY A 121 7.65 4.24 10.89
C GLY A 121 7.12 3.68 9.56
N GLY A 122 7.81 2.74 8.92
CA GLY A 122 7.32 2.04 7.71
C GLY A 122 7.27 2.87 6.42
N VAL A 123 7.63 4.16 6.45
CA VAL A 123 7.60 5.05 5.27
C VAL A 123 8.83 4.85 4.38
N HIS A 124 10.03 4.86 4.96
CA HIS A 124 11.31 4.70 4.24
C HIS A 124 12.06 3.43 4.61
N SER A 125 11.71 2.80 5.74
CA SER A 125 12.34 1.60 6.28
C SER A 125 11.48 1.07 7.43
N HIS A 126 11.85 -0.10 7.94
CA HIS A 126 11.32 -0.63 9.18
C HIS A 126 12.43 -1.32 9.97
N GLU A 127 12.50 -1.10 11.28
CA GLU A 127 13.56 -1.67 12.12
C GLU A 127 13.60 -3.21 12.08
N GLU A 128 12.45 -3.88 11.93
CA GLU A 128 12.38 -5.34 11.79
C GLU A 128 13.07 -5.86 10.51
N HIS A 129 13.09 -5.08 9.42
CA HIS A 129 13.81 -5.48 8.20
C HIS A 129 15.33 -5.41 8.40
N ILE A 130 15.78 -4.43 9.20
CA ILE A 130 17.19 -4.31 9.58
C ILE A 130 17.56 -5.46 10.51
N LYS A 131 16.70 -5.82 11.48
CA LYS A 131 16.91 -6.98 12.35
C LYS A 131 17.03 -8.28 11.55
N ALA A 132 16.12 -8.53 10.59
CA ALA A 132 16.20 -9.69 9.71
C ALA A 132 17.49 -9.74 8.89
N ALA A 133 17.97 -8.59 8.39
CA ALA A 133 19.25 -8.51 7.69
C ALA A 133 20.46 -8.78 8.61
N VAL A 134 20.36 -8.44 9.91
CA VAL A 134 21.38 -8.79 10.93
C VAL A 134 21.32 -10.28 11.25
N ASP A 135 20.15 -10.88 11.37
CA ASP A 135 19.99 -12.31 11.65
C ASP A 135 20.49 -13.20 10.50
N MET A 136 20.41 -12.69 9.26
CA MET A 136 20.93 -13.36 8.07
C MET A 136 22.47 -13.31 7.96
N ALA A 137 23.10 -12.27 8.50
CA ALA A 137 24.52 -11.95 8.31
C ALA A 137 25.46 -12.81 9.17
#